data_AF-A0A494XD26-F1
#
_entry.id   AF-A0A494XD26-F1
#
_cell.length_a   1.000
_cell.length_b   1.000
_cell.length_c   1.000
_cell.angle_alpha   90.00
_cell.angle_beta   90.00
_cell.angle_gamma   90.00
#
_symmetry.space_group_name_H-M   'P 1'
#
loop_
_entity.id
_entity.type
_entity.pdbx_description
1 polymer ?
#
loop_
_entity_poly.entity_id
_entity_poly.type
_entity_poly.pdbx_seq_one_letter_code
_entity_poly.pdbx_strand_id
1 'polypeptide(L)'
;MKTKCWAAMSCCALVAACAPPPTTQVSPETMQIATAPLVCKDADECALWWRRAHDWVSHHASYKLRSETDTLIETAGPAGGSGKLAYEITKTPGGDGSATIGFAARCDSMLGCDPNPWKAGADFKLYVRSGTEPPPGEPGEASPPPPR
;
A
#
# COMPACT_ATOMS: atom_id res chain seq x y z
N MET A 1 16.09 -16.28 -68.98
CA MET A 1 14.73 -16.06 -69.55
C MET A 1 13.75 -16.98 -68.84
N LYS A 2 12.52 -16.48 -68.66
CA LYS A 2 11.29 -17.13 -68.17
C LYS A 2 10.93 -16.94 -66.70
N THR A 3 9.75 -16.35 -66.58
CA THR A 3 9.07 -15.63 -65.52
C THR A 3 8.02 -16.48 -64.82
N LYS A 4 7.76 -16.11 -63.55
CA LYS A 4 6.50 -16.16 -62.79
C LYS A 4 5.90 -17.53 -62.43
N CYS A 5 5.87 -17.80 -61.11
CA CYS A 5 4.67 -18.29 -60.44
C CYS A 5 4.35 -17.33 -59.28
N TRP A 6 3.15 -16.77 -59.32
CA TRP A 6 2.56 -15.92 -58.30
C TRP A 6 1.80 -16.85 -57.34
N ALA A 7 2.08 -16.78 -56.05
CA ALA A 7 1.21 -17.36 -55.03
C ALA A 7 1.22 -16.43 -53.82
N ALA A 8 0.13 -15.68 -53.69
CA ALA A 8 -0.22 -14.98 -52.47
C ALA A 8 -0.47 -16.02 -51.37
N MET A 9 0.32 -16.00 -50.31
CA MET A 9 0.00 -16.74 -49.09
C MET A 9 0.11 -15.76 -47.92
N SER A 10 -1.04 -15.21 -47.58
CA SER A 10 -1.29 -14.40 -46.40
C SER A 10 -0.84 -15.21 -45.16
N CYS A 11 0.20 -14.74 -44.47
CA CYS A 11 0.64 -15.34 -43.21
C CYS A 11 0.14 -14.45 -42.08
N CYS A 12 -0.84 -14.95 -41.35
CA CYS A 12 -1.46 -14.29 -40.21
C CYS A 12 -0.39 -13.95 -39.16
N ALA A 13 -0.23 -12.66 -38.86
CA ALA A 13 0.55 -12.20 -37.73
C ALA A 13 -0.19 -12.57 -36.43
N LEU A 14 0.12 -13.74 -35.88
CA LEU A 14 -0.25 -14.08 -34.51
C LEU A 14 0.71 -13.36 -33.57
N VAL A 15 0.38 -12.11 -33.23
CA VAL A 15 0.96 -11.47 -32.03
C VAL A 15 0.39 -12.20 -30.82
N ALA A 16 1.12 -13.19 -30.35
CA ALA A 16 0.89 -13.80 -29.05
C ALA A 16 1.16 -12.73 -27.98
N ALA A 17 0.10 -12.07 -27.49
CA ALA A 17 0.17 -11.26 -26.30
C ALA A 17 0.45 -12.21 -25.13
N CYS A 18 1.72 -12.29 -24.71
CA CYS A 18 2.06 -12.80 -23.38
C CYS A 18 1.50 -11.82 -22.35
N ALA A 19 0.23 -11.98 -21.98
CA ALA A 19 -0.26 -11.42 -20.73
C ALA A 19 0.46 -12.19 -19.62
N PRO A 20 1.33 -11.55 -18.80
CA PRO A 20 1.82 -12.21 -17.61
C PRO A 20 0.61 -12.61 -16.74
N PRO A 21 0.65 -13.77 -16.07
CA PRO A 21 -0.40 -14.15 -15.14
C PRO A 21 -0.56 -13.05 -14.07
N PRO A 22 -1.76 -12.85 -13.49
CA PRO A 22 -1.96 -11.92 -12.38
C PRO A 22 -1.25 -12.49 -11.15
N THR A 23 0.07 -12.31 -11.09
CA THR A 23 0.81 -12.39 -9.83
C THR A 23 0.35 -11.24 -8.96
N THR A 24 0.48 -11.42 -7.65
CA THR A 24 0.23 -10.49 -6.54
C THR A 24 1.03 -9.18 -6.65
N GLN A 25 0.93 -8.50 -7.78
CA GLN A 25 1.81 -7.42 -8.19
C GLN A 25 1.25 -6.14 -7.57
N VAL A 26 1.94 -5.67 -6.54
CA VAL A 26 1.66 -4.37 -5.93
C VAL A 26 1.92 -3.30 -7.00
N SER A 27 0.98 -2.36 -7.18
CA SER A 27 1.16 -1.31 -8.18
C SER A 27 2.40 -0.47 -7.83
N PRO A 28 3.12 0.09 -8.83
CA PRO A 28 4.26 0.97 -8.58
C PRO A 28 3.90 2.15 -7.67
N GLU A 29 2.67 2.64 -7.79
CA GLU A 29 2.19 3.80 -7.07
C GLU A 29 1.84 3.45 -5.60
N THR A 30 1.28 2.26 -5.33
CA THR A 30 1.18 1.71 -3.97
C THR A 30 2.57 1.54 -3.34
N MET A 31 3.54 1.00 -4.08
CA MET A 31 4.91 0.86 -3.58
C MET A 31 5.55 2.22 -3.25
N GLN A 32 5.34 3.23 -4.10
CA GLN A 32 5.85 4.58 -3.88
C GLN A 32 5.27 5.18 -2.59
N ILE A 33 3.95 5.11 -2.40
CA ILE A 33 3.30 5.63 -1.19
C ILE A 33 3.77 4.84 0.04
N ALA A 34 3.78 3.51 -0.02
CA ALA A 34 4.12 2.63 1.09
C ALA A 34 5.60 2.72 1.50
N THR A 35 6.49 3.18 0.62
CA THR A 35 7.92 3.40 0.93
C THR A 35 8.25 4.86 1.29
N ALA A 36 7.44 5.83 0.88
CA ALA A 36 7.66 7.24 1.21
C ALA A 36 7.54 7.52 2.71
N PRO A 37 8.42 8.32 3.32
CA PRO A 37 8.33 8.63 4.74
C PRO A 37 7.05 9.44 5.06
N LEU A 38 6.46 9.18 6.22
CA LEU A 38 5.31 9.92 6.74
C LEU A 38 5.81 10.84 7.85
N VAL A 39 6.16 12.07 7.47
CA VAL A 39 6.73 13.09 8.37
C VAL A 39 5.73 14.22 8.57
N CYS A 40 5.36 14.47 9.82
CA CYS A 40 4.59 15.64 10.23
C CYS A 40 5.54 16.78 10.63
N LYS A 41 5.13 18.03 10.44
CA LYS A 41 6.01 19.21 10.45
C LYS A 41 6.14 19.88 11.81
N ASP A 42 5.09 19.80 12.61
CA ASP A 42 4.99 20.48 13.90
C ASP A 42 4.14 19.67 14.89
N ALA A 43 4.13 20.09 16.15
CA ALA A 43 3.48 19.36 17.23
C ALA A 43 1.97 19.14 17.00
N ASP A 44 1.27 20.10 16.39
CA ASP A 44 -0.17 20.02 16.17
C ASP A 44 -0.50 19.04 15.03
N GLU A 45 0.23 19.12 13.91
CA GLU A 45 0.11 18.17 12.79
C GLU A 45 0.48 16.76 13.27
N CYS A 46 1.54 16.62 14.06
CA CYS A 46 1.96 15.34 14.61
C CYS A 46 0.95 14.75 15.59
N ALA A 47 0.33 15.56 16.45
CA ALA A 47 -0.73 15.10 17.34
C ALA A 47 -1.98 14.66 16.54
N LEU A 48 -2.35 15.41 15.50
CA LEU A 48 -3.44 15.03 14.61
C LEU A 48 -3.17 13.71 13.89
N TRP A 49 -1.97 13.57 13.28
CA TRP A 49 -1.61 12.39 12.53
C TRP A 49 -1.46 11.15 13.42
N TRP A 50 -0.98 11.32 14.65
CA TRP A 50 -0.91 10.21 15.61
C TRP A 50 -2.30 9.70 16.00
N ARG A 51 -3.27 10.59 16.24
CA ARG A 51 -4.67 10.19 16.48
C ARG A 51 -5.26 9.44 15.30
N ARG A 52 -5.05 9.94 14.07
CA ARG A 52 -5.51 9.24 12.86
C ARG A 52 -4.85 7.88 12.69
N ALA A 53 -3.57 7.75 13.05
CA ALA A 53 -2.88 6.47 13.01
C ALA A 53 -3.54 5.46 13.98
N HIS A 54 -3.86 5.90 15.19
CA HIS A 54 -4.61 5.11 16.17
C HIS A 54 -6.00 4.71 15.66
N ASP A 55 -6.78 5.66 15.15
CA ASP A 55 -8.12 5.40 14.60
C ASP A 55 -8.04 4.36 13.47
N TRP A 56 -7.11 4.55 12.52
CA TRP A 56 -6.95 3.65 11.39
C TRP A 56 -6.66 2.22 11.84
N VAL A 57 -5.69 2.03 12.75
CA VAL A 57 -5.37 0.69 13.28
C VAL A 57 -6.58 0.11 14.01
N SER A 58 -7.29 0.90 14.81
CA SER A 58 -8.49 0.44 15.53
C SER A 58 -9.60 -0.06 14.61
N HIS A 59 -9.73 0.53 13.42
CA HIS A 59 -10.74 0.14 12.43
C HIS A 59 -10.30 -0.98 11.47
N HIS A 60 -8.99 -1.16 11.26
CA HIS A 60 -8.45 -2.12 10.28
C HIS A 60 -7.83 -3.36 10.92
N ALA A 61 -7.51 -3.32 12.21
CA ALA A 61 -6.90 -4.44 12.91
C ALA A 61 -7.86 -5.61 13.08
N SER A 62 -7.40 -6.79 12.64
CA SER A 62 -8.04 -8.06 12.98
C SER A 62 -7.70 -8.54 14.39
N TYR A 63 -6.60 -8.04 14.97
CA TYR A 63 -6.14 -8.37 16.30
C TYR A 63 -6.35 -7.18 17.24
N LYS A 64 -6.56 -7.46 18.52
CA LYS A 64 -6.71 -6.41 19.53
C LYS A 64 -5.44 -5.59 19.66
N LEU A 65 -5.58 -4.30 19.99
CA LEU A 65 -4.48 -3.48 20.46
C LEU A 65 -3.88 -4.10 21.74
N ARG A 66 -2.55 -4.13 21.78
CA ARG A 66 -1.72 -4.65 22.87
C ARG A 66 -0.97 -3.51 23.56
N SER A 67 -0.44 -2.57 22.80
CA SER A 67 0.29 -1.41 23.31
C SER A 67 -0.24 -0.14 22.66
N GLU A 68 -0.51 0.87 23.49
CA GLU A 68 -1.00 2.18 23.08
C GLU A 68 -0.31 3.22 23.98
N THR A 69 0.75 3.82 23.45
CA THR A 69 1.52 4.87 24.13
C THR A 69 1.64 6.10 23.23
N ASP A 70 2.32 7.13 23.73
CA ASP A 70 2.58 8.32 22.92
C ASP A 70 3.50 8.04 21.73
N THR A 71 4.20 6.90 21.69
CA THR A 71 5.19 6.58 20.65
C THR A 71 5.01 5.21 19.99
N LEU A 72 4.09 4.38 20.47
CA LEU A 72 3.86 3.03 19.96
C LEU A 72 2.37 2.69 19.94
N ILE A 73 1.89 2.20 18.80
CA ILE A 73 0.59 1.49 18.66
C ILE A 73 0.92 0.11 18.13
N GLU A 74 0.59 -0.93 18.87
CA GLU A 74 0.90 -2.32 18.51
C GLU A 74 -0.33 -3.19 18.70
N THR A 75 -0.62 -4.07 17.75
CA THR A 75 -1.64 -5.11 17.91
C THR A 75 -1.02 -6.43 18.37
N ALA A 76 -1.82 -7.30 19.00
CA ALA A 76 -1.42 -8.69 19.21
C ALA A 76 -1.25 -9.46 17.89
N GLY A 77 -0.76 -10.71 17.99
CA GLY A 77 -0.59 -11.59 16.82
C GLY A 77 0.59 -11.18 15.93
N PRO A 78 0.67 -11.71 14.68
CA PRO A 78 -0.16 -12.78 14.15
C PRO A 78 0.27 -14.14 14.76
N ALA A 79 -0.62 -15.13 14.75
CA ALA A 79 -0.31 -16.48 15.23
C ALA A 79 -1.09 -17.55 14.44
N GLY A 80 -0.56 -18.77 14.42
CA GLY A 80 -1.26 -19.96 13.95
C GLY A 80 -1.40 -20.03 12.42
N GLY A 81 -0.44 -19.50 11.67
CA GLY A 81 -0.48 -19.54 10.20
C GLY A 81 -1.46 -18.54 9.57
N SER A 82 -1.98 -17.57 10.35
CA SER A 82 -2.97 -16.60 9.88
C SER A 82 -2.40 -15.63 8.86
N GLY A 83 -3.12 -15.43 7.75
CA GLY A 83 -2.81 -14.40 6.74
C GLY A 83 -3.19 -12.98 7.14
N LYS A 84 -3.91 -12.80 8.26
CA LYS A 84 -4.35 -11.48 8.73
C LYS A 84 -3.17 -10.68 9.26
N LEU A 85 -3.17 -9.37 8.97
CA LEU A 85 -2.13 -8.45 9.40
C LEU A 85 -2.24 -8.11 10.90
N ALA A 86 -1.09 -8.15 11.57
CA ALA A 86 -0.82 -7.43 12.80
C ALA A 86 0.01 -6.18 12.48
N TYR A 87 -0.18 -5.13 13.26
CA TYR A 87 0.38 -3.80 13.03
C TYR A 87 1.29 -3.38 14.17
N GLU A 88 2.35 -2.66 13.79
CA GLU A 88 3.22 -1.91 14.69
C GLU A 88 3.45 -0.52 14.07
N ILE A 89 2.98 0.52 14.76
CA ILE A 89 3.11 1.92 14.35
C ILE A 89 3.97 2.62 15.39
N THR A 90 4.95 3.38 14.92
CA THR A 90 5.88 4.11 15.79
C THR A 90 5.81 5.61 15.53
N LYS A 91 6.03 6.43 16.56
CA LYS A 91 6.24 7.88 16.42
C LYS A 91 7.63 8.23 16.93
N THR A 92 8.49 8.66 16.03
CA THR A 92 9.86 9.06 16.33
C THR A 92 9.96 10.58 16.23
N PRO A 93 10.14 11.31 17.35
CA PRO A 93 10.28 12.76 17.34
C PRO A 93 11.50 13.22 16.53
N GLY A 94 11.32 14.30 15.77
CA GLY A 94 12.39 15.14 15.26
C GLY A 94 12.76 16.22 16.28
N GLY A 95 13.98 16.75 16.19
CA GLY A 95 14.50 17.74 17.15
C GLY A 95 13.85 19.13 17.06
N ASP A 96 13.00 19.36 16.06
CA ASP A 96 12.37 20.63 15.69
C ASP A 96 10.85 20.64 15.91
N GLY A 97 10.30 19.63 16.59
CA GLY A 97 8.85 19.47 16.78
C GLY A 97 8.17 18.68 15.66
N SER A 98 8.89 18.29 14.61
CA SER A 98 8.45 17.29 13.65
C SER A 98 8.43 15.89 14.29
N ALA A 99 7.84 14.93 13.59
CA ALA A 99 8.02 13.51 13.90
C ALA A 99 7.87 12.66 12.64
N THR A 100 8.51 11.49 12.65
CA THR A 100 8.28 10.45 11.65
C THR A 100 7.35 9.40 12.21
N ILE A 101 6.29 9.09 11.48
CA ILE A 101 5.35 8.02 11.81
C ILE A 101 5.71 6.79 10.96
N GLY A 102 6.18 5.74 11.63
CA GLY A 102 6.51 4.46 11.01
C GLY A 102 5.29 3.54 10.90
N PHE A 103 5.23 2.73 9.85
CA PHE A 103 4.21 1.70 9.66
C PHE A 103 4.90 0.37 9.38
N ALA A 104 4.57 -0.65 10.17
CA ALA A 104 4.92 -2.03 9.90
C ALA A 104 3.67 -2.91 10.00
N ALA A 105 3.57 -3.86 9.07
CA ALA A 105 2.53 -4.88 9.08
C ALA A 105 3.11 -6.25 8.76
N ARG A 106 2.66 -7.28 9.48
CA ARG A 106 3.12 -8.66 9.32
C ARG A 106 1.99 -9.66 9.51
N CYS A 107 2.09 -10.80 8.84
CA CYS A 107 1.22 -11.97 9.05
C CYS A 107 2.08 -13.23 9.34
N ASP A 108 1.45 -14.35 9.67
CA ASP A 108 2.11 -15.63 10.01
C ASP A 108 1.89 -16.71 8.93
N SER A 109 1.30 -16.34 7.79
CA SER A 109 0.92 -17.27 6.72
C SER A 109 2.07 -17.49 5.73
N MET A 110 2.35 -18.77 5.42
CA MET A 110 3.26 -19.16 4.33
C MET A 110 2.71 -18.86 2.93
N LEU A 111 1.39 -18.69 2.81
CA LEU A 111 0.72 -18.36 1.54
C LEU A 111 0.73 -16.85 1.23
N GLY A 112 1.20 -16.04 2.19
CA GLY A 112 1.18 -14.58 2.11
C GLY A 112 0.08 -13.96 2.98
N CYS A 113 0.10 -12.63 3.04
CA CYS A 113 -0.83 -11.85 3.85
C CYS A 113 -2.01 -11.35 3.02
N ASP A 114 -3.18 -11.31 3.65
CA ASP A 114 -4.38 -10.70 3.13
C ASP A 114 -5.01 -9.82 4.22
N PRO A 115 -5.06 -8.48 4.05
CA PRO A 115 -4.58 -7.73 2.87
C PRO A 115 -3.05 -7.72 2.74
N ASN A 116 -2.56 -7.31 1.55
CA ASN A 116 -1.13 -7.15 1.29
C ASN A 116 -0.53 -6.04 2.18
N PRO A 117 0.65 -6.24 2.83
CA PRO A 117 1.24 -5.26 3.73
C PRO A 117 1.56 -3.91 3.07
N TRP A 118 1.95 -3.92 1.79
CA TRP A 118 2.25 -2.70 1.03
C TRP A 118 0.98 -1.88 0.76
N LYS A 119 -0.12 -2.54 0.39
CA LYS A 119 -1.41 -1.86 0.21
C LYS A 119 -1.90 -1.26 1.52
N ALA A 120 -1.85 -2.03 2.61
CA ALA A 120 -2.21 -1.54 3.94
C ALA A 120 -1.35 -0.33 4.36
N GLY A 121 -0.05 -0.37 4.10
CA GLY A 121 0.85 0.76 4.39
C GLY A 121 0.59 2.00 3.55
N ALA A 122 0.22 1.83 2.27
CA ALA A 122 -0.19 2.95 1.44
C ALA A 122 -1.49 3.59 1.94
N ASP A 123 -2.50 2.76 2.23
CA ASP A 123 -3.81 3.22 2.71
C ASP A 123 -3.71 3.94 4.04
N PHE A 124 -2.96 3.37 4.99
CA PHE A 124 -2.63 4.00 6.26
C PHE A 124 -2.03 5.40 6.05
N LYS A 125 -1.02 5.53 5.19
CA LYS A 125 -0.34 6.82 4.97
C LYS A 125 -1.23 7.84 4.27
N LEU A 126 -2.13 7.41 3.39
CA LEU A 126 -3.11 8.29 2.79
C LEU A 126 -4.12 8.79 3.83
N TYR A 127 -4.70 7.87 4.61
CA TYR A 127 -5.66 8.19 5.67
C TYR A 127 -5.05 9.11 6.73
N VAL A 128 -3.83 8.85 7.18
CA VAL A 128 -3.20 9.71 8.20
C VAL A 128 -3.02 11.15 7.70
N ARG A 129 -2.66 11.34 6.42
CA ARG A 129 -2.52 12.67 5.82
C ARG A 129 -3.86 13.38 5.60
N SER A 130 -4.84 12.69 5.03
CA SER A 130 -6.11 13.31 4.61
C SER A 130 -7.21 13.27 5.69
N GLY A 131 -7.22 12.24 6.54
CA GLY A 131 -8.32 11.89 7.43
C GLY A 131 -9.50 11.23 6.70
N THR A 132 -9.30 10.75 5.47
CA THR A 132 -10.34 10.12 4.64
C THR A 132 -9.85 8.78 4.13
N GLU A 133 -10.73 7.78 4.19
CA GLU A 133 -10.44 6.44 3.66
C GLU A 133 -10.24 6.50 2.14
N PRO A 134 -9.17 5.88 1.59
CA PRO A 134 -9.04 5.72 0.16
C PRO A 134 -10.20 4.88 -0.41
N PRO A 135 -10.69 5.18 -1.63
CA PRO A 135 -11.75 4.40 -2.24
C PRO A 135 -11.34 2.91 -2.40
N PRO A 136 -12.26 1.95 -2.17
CA PRO A 136 -11.97 0.53 -2.34
C PRO A 136 -11.61 0.21 -3.79
N GLY A 137 -10.41 -0.33 -4.02
CA GLY A 137 -10.00 -0.86 -5.33
C GLY A 137 -9.14 0.06 -6.21
N GLU A 138 -8.87 1.31 -5.80
CA GLU A 138 -7.92 2.17 -6.52
C GLU A 138 -6.61 2.31 -5.75
N PRO A 139 -5.51 1.66 -6.19
CA PRO A 139 -4.19 2.13 -5.86
C PRO A 139 -3.90 3.38 -6.71
N GLY A 140 -4.19 4.54 -6.13
CA GLY A 140 -3.94 5.88 -6.67
C GLY A 140 -3.85 5.97 -8.19
N GLU A 141 -5.03 5.88 -8.78
CA GLU A 141 -5.25 6.39 -10.12
C GLU A 141 -5.01 7.91 -10.06
N ALA A 142 -3.91 8.36 -10.67
CA ALA A 142 -3.64 9.77 -10.87
C ALA A 142 -4.88 10.40 -11.51
N SER A 143 -5.52 11.34 -10.82
CA SER A 143 -6.62 12.10 -11.40
C SER A 143 -6.17 12.67 -12.75
N PRO A 144 -6.95 12.54 -13.83
CA PRO A 144 -6.58 13.11 -15.12
C PRO A 144 -6.37 14.62 -14.96
N PRO A 145 -5.36 15.22 -15.61
CA PRO A 145 -5.13 16.66 -15.53
C PRO A 145 -6.38 17.41 -16.03
N PRO A 146 -6.71 18.58 -15.44
CA PRO A 146 -7.85 19.37 -15.90
C PRO A 146 -7.69 19.73 -17.39
N PRO A 147 -8.79 19.77 -18.16
CA PRO A 147 -8.73 20.18 -19.56
C PRO A 147 -8.15 21.61 -19.62
N ARG A 148 -7.16 21.81 -20.51
CA ARG A 148 -6.60 23.13 -20.83
C ARG A 148 -7.61 23.98 -21.57
#